data_AF-A0AAE7A4B9-F1
#
_entry.id   AF-A0AAE7A4B9-F1
#
_cell.length_a   1.000
_cell.length_b   1.000
_cell.length_c   1.000
_cell.angle_alpha   90.00
_cell.angle_beta   90.00
_cell.angle_gamma   90.00
#
_symmetry.space_group_name_H-M   'P 1'
#
loop_
_entity.id
_entity.type
_entity.pdbx_description
1 polymer ?
#
loop_
_entity_poly.entity_id
_entity_poly.type
_entity_poly.pdbx_seq_one_letter_code
_entity_poly.pdbx_strand_id
1 'polypeptide(L)'
;MRIVKTATTLTIVRQWLITVSIGLLAVAGSAQAQTTPQANQEIKGLLDFVERSECKFVRSGTEYPGPQARAHLEKKLNYLEGKNMVSSAEDFIDLAATKSSMNGKAYEVRCPAGVQPTSTWLKSELQRQRQLH
;
A
#
# COMPACT_ATOMS: atom_id res chain seq x y z
N MET A 1 35.72 -61.55 46.13
CA MET A 1 34.25 -61.63 46.02
C MET A 1 33.87 -61.39 44.55
N ARG A 2 33.23 -62.40 43.92
CA ARG A 2 32.43 -62.40 42.66
C ARG A 2 32.95 -61.52 41.51
N ILE A 3 33.77 -62.04 40.59
CA ILE A 3 33.44 -62.84 39.37
C ILE A 3 32.56 -62.05 38.36
N VAL A 4 32.90 -62.18 37.07
CA VAL A 4 32.03 -62.18 35.85
C VAL A 4 31.93 -60.82 35.12
N LYS A 5 32.09 -60.66 33.79
CA LYS A 5 32.45 -61.51 32.63
C LYS A 5 32.79 -60.56 31.45
N THR A 6 33.68 -61.03 30.59
CA THR A 6 33.76 -60.94 29.11
C THR A 6 32.62 -60.22 28.37
N ALA A 7 32.86 -59.49 27.26
CA ALA A 7 33.01 -60.07 25.91
C ALA A 7 33.03 -58.92 24.86
N THR A 8 34.03 -58.84 23.97
CA THR A 8 33.95 -59.07 22.49
C THR A 8 33.16 -57.99 21.70
N THR A 9 33.48 -57.45 20.52
CA THR A 9 34.38 -57.78 19.39
C THR A 9 34.45 -56.55 18.44
N LEU A 10 35.54 -56.42 17.67
CA LEU A 10 35.67 -55.66 16.40
C LEU A 10 34.46 -55.92 15.46
N THR A 11 34.05 -55.05 14.51
CA THR A 11 34.77 -54.73 13.25
C THR A 11 33.93 -53.77 12.35
N ILE A 12 34.56 -53.06 11.39
CA ILE A 12 34.08 -52.51 10.07
C ILE A 12 33.05 -51.33 10.09
N VAL A 13 32.96 -50.31 9.20
CA VAL A 13 33.43 -49.89 7.84
C VAL A 13 33.36 -48.34 7.85
N ARG A 14 34.43 -47.56 7.64
CA ARG A 14 34.85 -46.88 6.39
C ARG A 14 33.76 -46.08 5.62
N GLN A 15 33.94 -44.76 5.63
CA GLN A 15 33.54 -43.79 4.59
C GLN A 15 32.04 -43.52 4.38
N TRP A 16 31.52 -42.51 5.09
CA TRP A 16 30.30 -41.83 4.70
C TRP A 16 30.63 -40.79 3.61
N LEU A 17 30.38 -41.14 2.35
CA LEU A 17 30.33 -40.17 1.26
C LEU A 17 29.11 -39.28 1.50
N ILE A 18 29.34 -38.02 1.87
CA ILE A 18 28.29 -37.01 1.97
C ILE A 18 27.96 -36.55 0.55
N THR A 19 26.87 -37.03 -0.02
CA THR A 19 26.28 -36.47 -1.24
C THR A 19 25.74 -35.09 -0.92
N VAL A 20 26.42 -34.04 -1.40
CA VAL A 20 25.93 -32.66 -1.33
C VAL A 20 24.83 -32.51 -2.38
N SER A 21 23.60 -32.75 -1.98
CA SER A 21 22.41 -32.38 -2.77
C SER A 21 22.29 -30.86 -2.74
N ILE A 22 22.69 -30.19 -3.82
CA ILE A 22 22.42 -28.76 -4.04
C ILE A 22 20.91 -28.62 -4.26
N GLY A 23 20.19 -28.33 -3.17
CA GLY A 23 18.79 -27.91 -3.24
C GLY A 23 18.72 -26.52 -3.86
N LEU A 24 18.26 -26.44 -5.11
CA LEU A 24 17.93 -25.18 -5.75
C LEU A 24 16.62 -24.64 -5.12
N LEU A 25 16.74 -23.93 -3.99
CA LEU A 25 15.62 -23.15 -3.46
C LEU A 25 15.37 -21.97 -4.41
N ALA A 26 14.33 -22.10 -5.23
CA ALA A 26 13.76 -20.96 -5.93
C ALA A 26 13.12 -20.03 -4.89
N VAL A 27 13.83 -18.97 -4.51
CA VAL A 27 13.27 -17.88 -3.72
C VAL A 27 12.29 -17.14 -4.64
N ALA A 28 11.01 -17.48 -4.57
CA ALA A 28 9.95 -16.67 -5.16
C ALA A 28 9.91 -15.35 -4.39
N GLY A 29 10.52 -14.31 -4.95
CA GLY A 29 10.47 -12.95 -4.40
C GLY A 29 9.02 -12.46 -4.38
N SER A 30 8.55 -12.02 -3.21
CA SER A 30 7.26 -11.35 -3.07
C SER A 30 7.28 -10.08 -3.92
N ALA A 31 6.45 -10.01 -4.97
CA ALA A 31 6.24 -8.78 -5.72
C ALA A 31 5.62 -7.75 -4.77
N GLN A 32 6.40 -6.75 -4.36
CA GLN A 32 5.89 -5.63 -3.59
C GLN A 32 5.04 -4.75 -4.51
N ALA A 33 3.80 -4.45 -4.13
CA ALA A 33 2.95 -3.52 -4.87
C ALA A 33 3.52 -2.10 -4.70
N GLN A 34 4.43 -1.73 -5.59
CA GLN A 34 4.97 -0.38 -5.70
C GLN A 34 4.10 0.42 -6.67
N THR A 35 3.75 1.64 -6.27
CA THR A 35 2.99 2.56 -7.12
C THR A 35 3.81 2.90 -8.37
N THR A 36 3.21 2.74 -9.55
CA THR A 36 3.92 2.96 -10.82
C THR A 36 4.26 4.45 -10.99
N PRO A 37 5.28 4.81 -11.81
CA PRO A 37 5.59 6.21 -12.10
C PRO A 37 4.38 7.00 -12.62
N GLN A 38 3.55 6.36 -13.47
CA GLN A 38 2.31 6.96 -13.97
C GLN A 38 1.31 7.21 -12.83
N ALA A 39 1.06 6.21 -11.98
CA ALA A 39 0.14 6.37 -10.85
C ALA A 39 0.64 7.45 -9.87
N ASN A 40 1.94 7.54 -9.61
CA ASN A 40 2.52 8.61 -8.79
C ASN A 40 2.27 10.00 -9.39
N GLN A 41 2.43 10.15 -10.70
CA GLN A 41 2.17 11.40 -11.39
C GLN A 41 0.68 11.79 -11.31
N GLU A 42 -0.23 10.85 -11.55
CA GLU A 42 -1.68 11.06 -11.44
C GLU A 42 -2.10 11.44 -10.01
N ILE A 43 -1.61 10.71 -9.00
CA ILE A 43 -1.89 11.01 -7.59
C ILE A 43 -1.37 12.39 -7.20
N LYS A 44 -0.16 12.75 -7.64
CA LYS A 44 0.38 14.10 -7.43
C LYS A 44 -0.51 15.16 -8.08
N GLY A 45 -0.97 14.93 -9.31
CA GLY A 45 -1.90 15.83 -9.99
C GLY A 45 -3.20 16.02 -9.20
N LEU A 46 -3.77 14.95 -8.67
CA LEU A 46 -4.96 15.00 -7.81
C LEU A 46 -4.72 15.79 -6.52
N LEU A 47 -3.60 15.58 -5.83
CA LEU A 47 -3.24 16.33 -4.63
C LEU A 47 -3.05 17.82 -4.91
N ASP A 48 -2.38 18.16 -6.01
CA ASP A 48 -2.21 19.54 -6.47
C ASP A 48 -3.56 20.19 -6.81
N PHE A 49 -4.49 19.44 -7.43
CA PHE A 49 -5.84 19.91 -7.72
C PHE A 49 -6.64 20.20 -6.43
N VAL A 50 -6.57 19.31 -5.44
CA VAL A 50 -7.20 19.51 -4.12
C VAL A 50 -6.69 20.78 -3.45
N GLU A 51 -5.37 20.99 -3.48
CA GLU A 51 -4.72 22.12 -2.82
C GLU A 51 -5.13 23.47 -3.39
N ARG A 52 -5.20 23.56 -4.73
CA ARG A 52 -5.50 24.80 -5.46
C ARG A 52 -7.00 25.04 -5.65
N SER A 53 -7.85 24.12 -5.22
CA SER A 53 -9.29 24.24 -5.36
C SER A 53 -9.87 25.28 -4.41
N GLU A 54 -10.80 26.08 -4.92
CA GLU A 54 -11.63 26.98 -4.12
C GLU A 54 -12.74 26.24 -3.33
N CYS A 55 -12.94 24.94 -3.60
CA CYS A 55 -13.91 24.13 -2.88
C CYS A 55 -13.48 23.88 -1.42
N LYS A 56 -14.45 23.84 -0.51
CA LYS A 56 -14.22 23.39 0.88
C LYS A 56 -14.31 21.87 0.96
N PHE A 57 -13.28 21.25 1.49
CA PHE A 57 -13.25 19.82 1.74
C PHE A 57 -13.92 19.49 3.06
N VAL A 58 -14.94 18.63 3.07
CA VAL A 58 -15.72 18.34 4.27
C VAL A 58 -15.46 16.92 4.72
N ARG A 59 -14.87 16.81 5.90
CA ARG A 59 -14.54 15.53 6.54
C ARG A 59 -15.28 15.41 7.86
N SER A 60 -16.17 14.41 7.94
CA SER A 60 -16.99 14.16 9.14
C SER A 60 -17.78 15.40 9.60
N GLY A 61 -18.22 16.23 8.66
CA GLY A 61 -19.00 17.45 8.93
C GLY A 61 -18.17 18.71 9.20
N THR A 62 -16.84 18.61 9.26
CA THR A 62 -15.96 19.79 9.41
C THR A 62 -15.38 20.17 8.06
N GLU A 63 -15.40 21.47 7.75
CA GLU A 63 -14.84 22.03 6.52
C GLU A 63 -13.34 22.36 6.68
N TYR A 64 -12.58 22.10 5.63
CA TYR A 64 -11.14 22.36 5.54
C TYR A 64 -10.82 23.04 4.20
N PRO A 65 -9.93 24.04 4.16
CA PRO A 65 -9.42 24.61 2.92
C PRO A 65 -8.50 23.61 2.19
N GLY A 66 -8.31 23.83 0.88
CA GLY A 66 -7.51 22.99 -0.02
C GLY A 66 -6.16 22.55 0.55
N PRO A 67 -5.29 23.46 1.06
CA PRO A 67 -3.99 23.08 1.61
C PRO A 67 -4.07 22.11 2.80
N GLN A 68 -5.07 22.29 3.68
CA GLN A 68 -5.27 21.37 4.81
C GLN A 68 -5.85 20.02 4.34
N ALA A 69 -6.71 20.04 3.33
CA ALA A 69 -7.22 18.84 2.70
C ALA A 69 -6.10 18.03 2.04
N ARG A 70 -5.22 18.67 1.25
CA ARG A 70 -4.02 18.06 0.67
C ARG A 70 -3.19 17.37 1.74
N ALA A 71 -2.79 18.10 2.78
CA ALA A 71 -1.94 17.55 3.84
C ALA A 71 -2.58 16.34 4.54
N HIS A 72 -3.91 16.37 4.72
CA HIS A 72 -4.65 15.22 5.25
C HIS A 72 -4.59 14.00 4.32
N LEU A 73 -4.84 14.20 3.03
CA LEU A 73 -4.83 13.13 2.02
C LEU A 73 -3.43 12.55 1.82
N GLU A 74 -2.40 13.40 1.79
CA GLU A 74 -1.00 12.99 1.68
C GLU A 74 -0.56 12.16 2.88
N LYS A 75 -0.96 12.54 4.10
CA LYS A 75 -0.72 11.72 5.30
C LYS A 75 -1.38 10.33 5.18
N LYS A 76 -2.61 10.26 4.64
CA LYS A 76 -3.30 8.97 4.42
C LYS A 76 -2.60 8.15 3.32
N LEU A 77 -2.19 8.78 2.23
CA LEU A 77 -1.44 8.14 1.14
C LEU A 77 -0.17 7.48 1.69
N ASN A 78 0.68 8.24 2.40
CA ASN A 78 1.93 7.72 2.96
C ASN A 78 1.71 6.51 3.89
N TYR A 79 0.64 6.53 4.69
CA TYR A 79 0.27 5.38 5.52
C TYR A 79 -0.10 4.15 4.68
N LEU A 80 -0.88 4.33 3.61
CA LEU A 80 -1.34 3.24 2.75
C LEU A 80 -0.22 2.68 1.86
N GLU A 81 0.68 3.53 1.36
CA GLU A 81 1.89 3.12 0.64
C GLU A 81 2.81 2.30 1.54
N GLY A 82 3.00 2.71 2.80
CA GLY A 82 3.72 1.91 3.80
C GLY A 82 3.07 0.55 4.12
N LYS A 83 1.82 0.35 3.69
CA LYS A 83 1.09 -0.93 3.78
C LYS A 83 0.99 -1.65 2.43
N ASN A 84 1.60 -1.14 1.36
CA ASN A 84 1.49 -1.65 -0.01
C ASN A 84 0.04 -1.75 -0.50
N MET A 85 -0.81 -0.79 -0.12
CA MET A 85 -2.25 -0.78 -0.45
C MET A 85 -2.60 0.12 -1.63
N VAL A 86 -1.64 0.86 -2.20
CA VAL A 86 -1.88 1.83 -3.28
C VAL A 86 -1.03 1.46 -4.47
N SER A 87 -1.67 0.95 -5.52
CA SER A 87 -1.02 0.59 -6.79
C SER A 87 -1.43 1.51 -7.96
N SER A 88 -2.56 2.22 -7.80
CA SER A 88 -3.17 3.09 -8.81
C SER A 88 -3.68 4.41 -8.20
N ALA A 89 -3.98 5.39 -9.06
CA ALA A 89 -4.66 6.62 -8.63
C ALA A 89 -6.08 6.34 -8.11
N GLU A 90 -6.75 5.33 -8.67
CA GLU A 90 -8.05 4.84 -8.19
C GLU A 90 -7.96 4.30 -6.75
N ASP A 91 -6.92 3.54 -6.41
CA ASP A 91 -6.70 3.06 -5.03
C ASP A 91 -6.54 4.25 -4.07
N PHE A 92 -5.76 5.26 -4.46
CA PHE A 92 -5.64 6.49 -3.67
C PHE A 92 -7.01 7.17 -3.48
N ILE A 93 -7.81 7.33 -4.53
CA ILE A 93 -9.14 7.95 -4.42
C ILE A 93 -10.04 7.17 -3.47
N ASP A 94 -10.12 5.85 -3.64
CA ASP A 94 -11.07 5.01 -2.93
C ASP A 94 -10.67 4.77 -1.47
N LEU A 95 -9.37 4.60 -1.19
CA LEU A 95 -8.85 4.29 0.14
C LEU A 95 -8.48 5.54 0.96
N ALA A 96 -7.87 6.54 0.31
CA ALA A 96 -7.40 7.75 0.98
C ALA A 96 -8.43 8.89 0.92
N ALA A 97 -9.04 9.13 -0.24
CA ALA A 97 -9.75 10.39 -0.48
C ALA A 97 -11.28 10.34 -0.37
N THR A 98 -11.89 9.16 -0.25
CA THR A 98 -13.37 9.07 -0.28
C THR A 98 -14.02 9.06 1.11
N LYS A 99 -13.34 8.55 2.14
CA LYS A 99 -13.94 8.41 3.47
C LYS A 99 -12.94 8.39 4.62
N SER A 100 -13.46 8.64 5.81
CA SER A 100 -12.71 8.56 7.07
C SER A 100 -12.33 7.12 7.36
N SER A 101 -11.03 6.89 7.61
CA SER A 101 -10.56 5.59 8.09
C SER A 101 -11.02 5.28 9.53
N MET A 102 -11.41 6.31 10.31
CA MET A 102 -11.80 6.14 11.70
C MET A 102 -13.26 5.72 11.87
N ASN A 103 -14.17 6.27 11.07
CA ASN A 103 -15.62 6.09 11.25
C ASN A 103 -16.36 5.77 9.95
N GLY A 104 -15.66 5.60 8.84
CA GLY A 104 -16.24 5.25 7.54
C GLY A 104 -17.08 6.34 6.87
N LYS A 105 -17.26 7.51 7.48
CA LYS A 105 -18.08 8.60 6.90
C LYS A 105 -17.45 9.10 5.61
N ALA A 106 -18.27 9.20 4.56
CA ALA A 106 -17.88 9.73 3.27
C ALA A 106 -17.46 11.21 3.38
N TYR A 107 -16.53 11.59 2.51
CA TYR A 107 -16.10 12.97 2.34
C TYR A 107 -16.85 13.60 1.18
N GLU A 108 -17.14 14.88 1.31
CA GLU A 108 -17.75 15.70 0.26
C GLU A 108 -16.90 16.95 0.03
N VAL A 109 -17.06 17.57 -1.12
CA VAL A 109 -16.57 18.92 -1.38
C VAL A 109 -17.74 19.85 -1.60
N ARG A 110 -17.63 21.06 -1.06
CA ARG A 110 -18.58 22.15 -1.25
C ARG A 110 -17.92 23.18 -2.15
N CYS A 111 -18.27 23.15 -3.42
CA CYS A 111 -17.78 24.06 -4.43
C CYS A 111 -18.82 25.18 -4.65
N PRO A 112 -18.46 26.31 -5.28
CA PRO A 112 -19.43 27.32 -5.72
C PRO A 112 -20.53 26.74 -6.62
N ALA A 113 -20.21 25.71 -7.41
CA ALA A 113 -21.15 25.01 -8.28
C ALA A 113 -22.07 24.00 -7.55
N GLY A 114 -21.83 23.73 -6.27
CA GLY A 114 -22.62 22.79 -5.47
C GLY A 114 -21.79 21.81 -4.65
N VAL A 115 -22.50 20.92 -3.95
CA VAL A 115 -21.93 19.87 -3.11
C VAL A 115 -21.83 18.57 -3.91
N GLN A 116 -20.70 17.87 -3.82
CA GLN A 116 -20.51 16.58 -4.47
C GLN A 116 -19.63 15.63 -3.64
N PRO A 117 -19.79 14.31 -3.75
CA PRO A 117 -18.88 13.35 -3.15
C PRO A 117 -17.45 13.54 -3.66
N THR A 118 -16.47 13.41 -2.75
CA THR A 118 -15.05 13.54 -3.14
C THR A 118 -14.64 12.46 -4.15
N SER A 119 -15.24 11.26 -4.07
CA SER A 119 -15.00 10.18 -5.03
C SER A 119 -15.32 10.58 -6.45
N THR A 120 -16.53 11.09 -6.70
CA THR A 120 -16.96 11.56 -8.03
C THR A 120 -16.06 12.70 -8.49
N TRP A 121 -15.82 13.68 -7.62
CA TRP A 121 -15.03 14.86 -7.93
C TRP A 121 -13.60 14.52 -8.39
N LEU A 122 -12.90 13.66 -7.64
CA LEU A 122 -11.53 13.27 -7.99
C LEU A 122 -11.46 12.27 -9.15
N LYS A 123 -12.47 11.41 -9.34
CA LYS A 123 -12.51 10.53 -10.52
C LYS A 123 -12.70 11.33 -11.80
N SER A 124 -13.56 12.35 -11.79
CA SER A 124 -13.71 13.27 -12.92
C SER A 124 -12.40 14.01 -13.22
N GLU A 125 -11.72 14.50 -12.19
CA GLU A 125 -10.42 15.15 -12.36
C GLU A 125 -9.34 14.20 -12.90
N LEU A 126 -9.28 12.96 -12.41
CA LEU A 126 -8.34 11.94 -12.91
C LEU A 126 -8.53 11.69 -14.42
N GLN A 127 -9.79 11.57 -14.87
CA GLN A 127 -10.09 11.42 -16.28
C GLN A 127 -9.66 12.65 -17.09
N ARG A 128 -9.87 13.87 -16.55
CA ARG A 128 -9.40 15.10 -17.18
C ARG A 128 -7.88 15.14 -17.34
N GLN A 129 -7.12 14.71 -16.32
CA GLN A 129 -5.66 14.63 -16.39
C GLN A 129 -5.18 13.67 -17.50
N ARG A 130 -5.83 12.52 -17.63
CA ARG A 130 -5.51 11.51 -18.65
C ARG A 130 -5.83 11.95 -20.08
N GLN A 131 -6.74 12.91 -20.27
CA GLN A 131 -7.07 13.47 -21.59
C GLN A 131 -6.09 14.55 -22.06
N LEU A 132 -5.30 15.10 -21.15
CA LEU A 132 -4.34 16.18 -21.46
C LEU A 132 -2.96 15.66 -21.86
N HIS A 133 -2.75 14.34 -21.81
CA HIS A 133 -1.54 13.64 -22.22
C HIS A 133 -1.85 12.71 -23.40
#